data_AF-A0A5E4WTI3-F1
#
_entry.id   AF-A0A5E4WTI3-F1
#
_cell.length_a   1.000
_cell.length_b   1.000
_cell.length_c   1.000
_cell.angle_alpha   90.00
_cell.angle_beta   90.00
_cell.angle_gamma   90.00
#
_symmetry.space_group_name_H-M   'P 1'
#
loop_
_entity.id
_entity.type
_entity.pdbx_description
1 polymer ?
#
loop_
_entity_poly.entity_id
_entity_poly.type
_entity_poly.pdbx_seq_one_letter_code
_entity_poly.pdbx_strand_id
1 'polypeptide(L)'
;MIQIQATFTGYGGQPCSLFSAYDTDARVLVVSAEAGYRADRREGCTILTNVPDITRDKLFTDADLLPAIAAFQSLKNGVAADGKAPRLVFGDRANRANPSNAIEQDGIETSGPKYRINASVTCAQVAALATCLYAVRSDTVERTVRMAEAFRHLAGGGILTI
;
A
#
# COMPACT_ATOMS: atom_id res chain seq x y z
N MET A 1 -5.52 13.19 -0.56
CA MET A 1 -6.04 11.81 -0.43
C MET A 1 -5.93 11.09 -1.77
N ILE A 2 -5.38 9.88 -1.80
CA ILE A 2 -5.20 9.06 -3.01
C ILE A 2 -6.15 7.88 -2.96
N GLN A 3 -7.04 7.75 -3.95
CA GLN A 3 -7.93 6.59 -4.08
C GLN A 3 -7.25 5.51 -4.92
N ILE A 4 -7.36 4.25 -4.50
CA ILE A 4 -6.66 3.13 -5.13
C ILE A 4 -7.66 2.02 -5.42
N GLN A 5 -7.55 1.45 -6.61
CA GLN A 5 -8.20 0.21 -7.02
C GLN A 5 -7.09 -0.80 -7.37
N ALA A 6 -7.01 -1.87 -6.59
CA ALA A 6 -6.07 -2.95 -6.82
C ALA A 6 -6.81 -4.17 -7.38
N THR A 7 -6.65 -4.44 -8.68
CA THR A 7 -7.30 -5.56 -9.38
C THR A 7 -6.30 -6.71 -9.57
N PHE A 8 -6.58 -7.89 -9.05
CA PHE A 8 -5.64 -9.02 -9.07
C PHE A 8 -6.31 -10.34 -9.45
N THR A 9 -5.53 -11.22 -10.09
CA THR A 9 -5.90 -12.58 -10.49
C THR A 9 -4.71 -13.54 -10.35
N GLY A 10 -4.93 -14.85 -10.49
CA GLY A 10 -3.84 -15.84 -10.57
C GLY A 10 -3.22 -16.27 -9.22
N TYR A 11 -3.71 -15.74 -8.11
CA TYR A 11 -3.41 -16.24 -6.76
C TYR A 11 -4.60 -17.05 -6.22
N GLY A 12 -4.51 -17.55 -4.98
CA GLY A 12 -5.62 -18.25 -4.34
C GLY A 12 -6.91 -17.41 -4.25
N GLY A 13 -8.03 -18.08 -3.97
CA GLY A 13 -9.34 -17.42 -3.91
C GLY A 13 -9.87 -17.02 -5.29
N GLN A 14 -10.75 -16.02 -5.32
CA GLN A 14 -11.35 -15.52 -6.56
C GLN A 14 -10.63 -14.24 -7.03
N PRO A 15 -10.51 -13.99 -8.34
CA PRO A 15 -10.09 -12.71 -8.87
C PRO A 15 -10.95 -11.57 -8.31
N CYS A 16 -10.32 -10.49 -7.86
CA CYS A 16 -11.01 -9.43 -7.12
C CYS A 16 -10.45 -8.05 -7.45
N SER A 17 -11.22 -7.02 -7.09
CA SER A 17 -10.77 -5.63 -7.05
C SER A 17 -10.95 -5.08 -5.64
N LEU A 18 -9.83 -4.66 -5.04
CA LEU A 18 -9.79 -4.09 -3.70
C LEU A 18 -9.74 -2.56 -3.80
N PHE A 19 -10.63 -1.89 -3.06
CA PHE A 19 -10.70 -0.44 -3.00
C PHE A 19 -10.16 0.07 -1.67
N SER A 20 -9.30 1.08 -1.76
CA SER A 20 -8.61 1.67 -0.62
C SER A 20 -8.36 3.15 -0.85
N ALA A 21 -8.05 3.86 0.23
CA ALA A 21 -7.67 5.27 0.17
C ALA A 21 -6.50 5.53 1.12
N TYR A 22 -5.50 6.25 0.63
CA TYR A 22 -4.39 6.74 1.43
C TYR A 22 -4.58 8.23 1.71
N ASP A 23 -4.68 8.57 2.99
CA ASP A 23 -4.57 9.94 3.46
C ASP A 23 -3.10 10.26 3.69
N THR A 24 -2.57 11.15 2.87
CA THR A 24 -1.17 11.56 2.87
C THR A 24 -0.81 12.44 4.06
N ASP A 25 -1.74 13.26 4.54
CA ASP A 25 -1.52 14.15 5.67
C ASP A 25 -1.62 13.40 6.99
N ALA A 26 -2.65 12.55 7.14
CA ALA A 26 -2.79 11.70 8.32
C ALA A 26 -1.82 10.51 8.32
N ARG A 27 -1.26 10.15 7.15
CA ARG A 27 -0.41 8.98 6.90
C ARG A 27 -1.11 7.67 7.21
N VAL A 28 -2.40 7.61 6.91
CA VAL A 28 -3.28 6.46 7.16
C VAL A 28 -3.73 5.85 5.84
N LEU A 29 -3.54 4.54 5.71
CA LEU A 29 -4.12 3.73 4.65
C LEU A 29 -5.38 3.03 5.17
N VAL A 30 -6.50 3.27 4.50
CA VAL A 30 -7.75 2.56 4.75
C VAL A 30 -8.05 1.62 3.58
N VAL A 31 -8.19 0.33 3.88
CA VAL A 31 -8.65 -0.68 2.92
C VAL A 31 -10.15 -0.89 3.16
N SER A 32 -10.98 -0.40 2.24
CA SER A 32 -12.40 -0.16 2.52
C SER A 32 -13.31 -1.31 2.09
N ALA A 33 -13.11 -1.85 0.88
CA ALA A 33 -14.01 -2.88 0.34
C ALA A 33 -13.33 -3.78 -0.69
N GLU A 34 -13.65 -5.07 -0.62
CA GLU A 34 -13.42 -6.02 -1.70
C GLU A 34 -14.65 -6.09 -2.62
N ALA A 35 -14.43 -6.17 -3.92
CA ALA A 35 -15.44 -6.43 -4.93
C ALA A 35 -14.96 -7.52 -5.90
N GLY A 36 -15.88 -8.04 -6.70
CA GLY A 36 -15.51 -8.90 -7.83
C GLY A 36 -14.55 -8.20 -8.80
N TYR A 37 -13.83 -8.99 -9.57
CA TYR A 37 -12.86 -8.49 -10.56
C TYR A 37 -13.43 -7.40 -11.46
N ARG A 38 -12.69 -6.29 -11.59
CA ARG A 38 -12.99 -5.19 -12.50
C ARG A 38 -11.75 -4.81 -13.30
N ALA A 39 -11.85 -4.96 -14.62
CA ALA A 39 -10.84 -4.46 -15.56
C ALA A 39 -10.92 -2.94 -15.70
N ASP A 40 -12.14 -2.38 -15.67
CA ASP A 40 -12.35 -0.95 -15.84
C ASP A 40 -11.92 -0.15 -14.61
N ARG A 41 -11.35 1.02 -14.87
CA ARG A 41 -11.01 1.99 -13.84
C ARG A 41 -12.27 2.58 -13.23
N ARG A 42 -12.35 2.57 -11.91
CA ARG A 42 -13.22 3.50 -11.18
C ARG A 42 -12.64 4.90 -11.24
N GLU A 43 -13.47 5.88 -11.61
CA GLU A 43 -13.07 7.28 -11.72
C GLU A 43 -12.31 7.77 -10.48
N GLY A 44 -11.20 8.48 -10.70
CA GLY A 44 -10.34 9.00 -9.63
C GLY A 44 -9.40 7.98 -8.96
N CYS A 45 -9.56 6.68 -9.20
CA CYS A 45 -8.69 5.66 -8.59
C CYS A 45 -7.39 5.47 -9.38
N THR A 46 -6.26 5.39 -8.68
CA THR A 46 -5.03 4.78 -9.18
C THR A 46 -5.21 3.26 -9.31
N ILE A 47 -4.84 2.70 -10.46
CA ILE A 47 -4.99 1.29 -10.78
C ILE A 47 -3.67 0.53 -10.56
N LEU A 48 -3.70 -0.40 -9.62
CA LEU A 48 -2.63 -1.38 -9.36
C LEU A 48 -3.11 -2.75 -9.82
N THR A 49 -2.29 -3.50 -10.55
CA THR A 49 -2.70 -4.82 -11.04
C THR A 49 -1.50 -5.69 -11.39
N ASN A 50 -1.67 -7.01 -11.35
CA ASN A 50 -0.72 -7.96 -11.94
C ASN A 50 -1.11 -8.40 -13.37
N VAL A 51 -2.23 -7.90 -13.91
CA VAL A 51 -2.69 -8.21 -15.26
C VAL A 51 -2.05 -7.23 -16.25
N PRO A 52 -1.23 -7.70 -17.21
CA PRO A 52 -0.51 -6.82 -18.14
C PRO A 52 -1.42 -6.15 -19.17
N ASP A 53 -2.56 -6.79 -19.48
CA ASP A 53 -3.41 -6.43 -20.62
C ASP A 53 -4.56 -5.48 -20.26
N ILE A 54 -4.59 -4.95 -19.03
CA ILE A 54 -5.55 -3.90 -18.63
C ILE A 54 -4.85 -2.55 -18.47
N THR A 55 -5.60 -1.47 -18.73
CA THR A 55 -5.16 -0.10 -18.46
C THR A 55 -4.85 0.06 -16.98
N ARG A 56 -3.61 0.45 -16.66
CA ARG A 56 -3.11 0.51 -15.27
C ARG A 56 -2.13 1.66 -15.09
N ASP A 57 -1.99 2.11 -13.85
CA ASP A 57 -0.94 3.06 -13.46
C ASP A 57 0.31 2.33 -12.98
N LYS A 58 0.15 1.11 -12.42
CA LYS A 58 1.27 0.30 -11.97
C LYS A 58 1.02 -1.20 -12.17
N LEU A 59 2.02 -1.85 -12.77
CA LEU A 59 2.12 -3.30 -12.80
C LEU A 59 2.77 -3.79 -11.51
N PHE A 60 2.15 -4.77 -10.85
CA PHE A 60 2.74 -5.49 -9.73
C PHE A 60 3.34 -6.79 -10.25
N THR A 61 4.60 -7.05 -9.91
CA THR A 61 5.33 -8.26 -10.31
C THR A 61 5.86 -8.99 -9.10
N ASP A 62 6.40 -10.20 -9.28
CA ASP A 62 6.95 -11.00 -8.18
C ASP A 62 8.10 -10.27 -7.44
N ALA A 63 8.83 -9.40 -8.12
CA ALA A 63 9.88 -8.58 -7.53
C ALA A 63 9.34 -7.55 -6.52
N ASP A 64 8.06 -7.18 -6.59
CA ASP A 64 7.41 -6.26 -5.66
C ASP A 64 6.90 -6.95 -4.39
N LEU A 65 6.87 -8.28 -4.34
CA LEU A 65 6.23 -9.03 -3.25
C LEU A 65 6.92 -8.83 -1.90
N LEU A 66 8.25 -9.01 -1.84
CA LEU A 66 9.02 -8.77 -0.62
C LEU A 66 8.95 -7.31 -0.15
N PRO A 67 9.16 -6.29 -1.02
CA PRO A 67 8.93 -4.89 -0.67
C PRO A 67 7.52 -4.62 -0.14
N ALA A 68 6.50 -5.28 -0.70
CA ALA A 68 5.12 -5.11 -0.28
C ALA A 68 4.83 -5.68 1.12
N ILE A 69 5.43 -6.82 1.46
CA ILE A 69 5.35 -7.38 2.81
C ILE A 69 6.01 -6.44 3.82
N ALA A 70 7.20 -5.92 3.50
CA ALA A 70 7.88 -4.95 4.36
C ALA A 70 7.04 -3.66 4.54
N ALA A 71 6.43 -3.17 3.47
CA ALA A 71 5.53 -2.01 3.53
C ALA A 71 4.30 -2.28 4.39
N PHE A 72 3.69 -3.47 4.26
CA PHE A 72 2.58 -3.89 5.11
C PHE A 72 2.96 -3.92 6.59
N GLN A 73 4.10 -4.52 6.95
CA GLN A 73 4.56 -4.57 8.34
C GLN A 73 4.87 -3.17 8.89
N SER A 74 5.46 -2.29 8.07
CA SER A 74 5.73 -0.90 8.44
C SER A 74 4.44 -0.12 8.71
N LEU A 75 3.41 -0.30 7.89
CA LEU A 75 2.10 0.34 8.12
C LEU A 75 1.34 -0.29 9.29
N LYS A 76 1.37 -1.62 9.43
CA LYS A 76 0.70 -2.35 10.51
C LYS A 76 1.24 -1.97 11.89
N ASN A 77 2.55 -1.85 12.02
CA ASN A 77 3.22 -1.54 13.29
C ASN A 77 3.46 -0.03 13.48
N GLY A 78 3.11 0.79 12.48
CA GLY A 78 3.31 2.22 12.49
C GLY A 78 2.14 2.98 13.10
N VAL A 79 2.44 4.19 13.58
CA VAL A 79 1.47 5.12 14.16
C VAL A 79 1.26 6.30 13.21
N ALA A 80 0.02 6.76 13.08
CA ALA A 80 -0.39 7.86 12.22
C ALA A 80 0.25 9.19 12.64
N ALA A 81 0.04 10.24 11.83
CA ALA A 81 0.62 11.55 12.09
C ALA A 81 0.21 12.17 13.44
N ASP A 82 -0.93 11.75 13.99
CA ASP A 82 -1.44 12.16 15.30
C ASP A 82 -0.74 11.48 16.49
N GLY A 83 0.15 10.52 16.23
CA GLY A 83 0.86 9.76 17.26
C GLY A 83 -0.01 8.77 18.04
N LYS A 84 -1.25 8.49 17.60
CA LYS A 84 -2.19 7.61 18.31
C LYS A 84 -2.88 6.60 17.40
N ALA A 85 -3.37 7.02 16.24
CA ALA A 85 -4.15 6.16 15.37
C ALA A 85 -3.26 5.14 14.62
N PRO A 86 -3.78 3.96 14.25
CA PRO A 86 -3.05 3.02 13.41
C PRO A 86 -2.87 3.58 11.99
N ARG A 87 -1.73 3.30 11.36
CA ARG A 87 -1.50 3.68 9.95
C ARG A 87 -2.20 2.80 8.94
N LEU A 88 -2.75 1.66 9.36
CA LEU A 88 -3.43 0.71 8.50
C LEU A 88 -4.75 0.28 9.14
N VAL A 89 -5.85 0.48 8.41
CA VAL A 89 -7.20 0.09 8.84
C VAL A 89 -7.85 -0.74 7.74
N PHE A 90 -8.40 -1.89 8.10
CA PHE A 90 -9.26 -2.68 7.22
C PHE A 90 -10.71 -2.48 7.65
N GLY A 91 -11.56 -2.03 6.73
CA GLY A 91 -12.99 -2.00 6.95
C GLY A 91 -13.59 -3.42 6.94
N ASP A 92 -14.76 -3.59 7.54
CA ASP A 92 -15.42 -4.90 7.68
C ASP A 92 -15.56 -5.65 6.34
N ARG A 93 -15.88 -4.91 5.28
CA ARG A 93 -16.04 -5.44 3.91
C ARG A 93 -14.73 -5.79 3.21
N ALA A 94 -13.59 -5.52 3.83
CA ALA A 94 -12.27 -5.84 3.32
C ALA A 94 -11.42 -6.63 4.32
N ASN A 95 -11.98 -7.07 5.45
CA ASN A 95 -11.20 -7.75 6.49
C ASN A 95 -10.55 -9.05 5.98
N ARG A 96 -11.19 -9.73 5.01
CA ARG A 96 -10.63 -10.92 4.34
C ARG A 96 -9.38 -10.64 3.52
N ALA A 97 -9.19 -9.39 3.08
CA ALA A 97 -8.00 -8.95 2.36
C ALA A 97 -6.79 -8.73 3.29
N ASN A 98 -6.95 -8.82 4.61
CA ASN A 98 -5.84 -8.67 5.54
C ASN A 98 -4.83 -9.83 5.36
N PRO A 99 -3.58 -9.55 4.97
CA PRO A 99 -2.59 -10.59 4.69
C PRO A 99 -1.88 -11.12 5.94
N SER A 100 -2.27 -10.70 7.15
CA SER A 100 -1.57 -11.08 8.40
C SER A 100 -1.44 -12.60 8.60
N ASN A 101 -2.44 -13.38 8.20
CA ASN A 101 -2.41 -14.84 8.31
C ASN A 101 -1.70 -15.53 7.12
N ALA A 102 -1.35 -14.78 6.08
CA ALA A 102 -0.63 -15.28 4.92
C ALA A 102 0.89 -15.04 4.99
N ILE A 103 1.34 -14.25 5.96
CA ILE A 103 2.74 -13.87 6.14
C ILE A 103 3.30 -14.59 7.36
N GLU A 104 4.37 -15.35 7.14
CA GLU A 104 5.13 -16.02 8.18
C GLU A 104 6.47 -15.31 8.39
N GLN A 105 6.90 -15.19 9.65
CA GLN A 105 8.24 -14.71 9.97
C GLN A 105 9.20 -15.89 9.96
N ASP A 106 10.07 -15.94 8.96
CA ASP A 106 11.05 -16.99 8.69
C ASP A 106 12.40 -16.66 9.38
N GLY A 107 12.33 -16.27 10.66
CA GLY A 107 13.48 -15.87 11.48
C GLY A 107 13.91 -14.40 11.37
N ILE A 108 15.12 -14.12 11.86
CA ILE A 108 15.76 -12.81 11.83
C ILE A 108 17.14 -13.00 11.20
N GLU A 109 17.38 -12.34 10.06
CA GLU A 109 18.68 -12.27 9.41
C GLU A 109 19.40 -10.97 9.81
N THR A 110 20.67 -10.82 9.41
CA THR A 110 21.49 -9.63 9.71
C THR A 110 20.89 -8.32 9.17
N SER A 111 20.03 -8.42 8.16
CA SER A 111 19.30 -7.30 7.54
C SER A 111 17.93 -7.02 8.17
N GLY A 112 17.48 -7.85 9.13
CA GLY A 112 16.20 -7.73 9.80
C GLY A 112 15.32 -8.99 9.71
N PRO A 113 14.03 -8.88 10.07
CA PRO A 113 13.10 -10.01 10.01
C PRO A 113 12.96 -10.52 8.57
N LYS A 114 13.12 -11.83 8.39
CA LYS A 114 12.83 -12.48 7.12
C LYS A 114 11.36 -12.83 7.08
N TYR A 115 10.69 -12.48 5.99
CA TYR A 115 9.28 -12.80 5.80
C TYR A 115 9.09 -13.74 4.62
N ARG A 116 8.18 -14.68 4.77
CA ARG A 116 7.74 -15.59 3.72
C ARG A 116 6.23 -15.46 3.55
N ILE A 117 5.75 -15.59 2.32
CA ILE A 117 4.32 -15.67 2.03
C ILE A 117 3.92 -17.13 1.87
N ASN A 118 2.76 -17.51 2.40
CA ASN A 118 2.23 -18.84 2.19
C ASN A 118 1.73 -19.03 0.74
N ALA A 119 1.74 -20.28 0.28
CA ALA A 119 1.28 -20.60 -1.07
C ALA A 119 -0.25 -20.43 -1.23
N SER A 120 -0.99 -20.38 -0.12
CA SER A 120 -2.44 -20.18 -0.10
C SER A 120 -2.87 -18.71 -0.07
N VAL A 121 -1.95 -17.77 -0.30
CA VAL A 121 -2.26 -16.35 -0.36
C VAL A 121 -3.32 -16.08 -1.42
N THR A 122 -4.29 -15.26 -1.06
CA THR A 122 -5.42 -14.93 -1.93
C THR A 122 -5.18 -13.69 -2.78
N CYS A 123 -5.91 -13.55 -3.89
CA CYS A 123 -5.88 -12.34 -4.72
C CYS A 123 -6.17 -11.07 -3.89
N ALA A 124 -7.11 -11.13 -2.95
CA ALA A 124 -7.44 -10.00 -2.08
C ALA A 124 -6.27 -9.60 -1.17
N GLN A 125 -5.54 -10.58 -0.63
CA GLN A 125 -4.36 -10.35 0.20
C GLN A 125 -3.19 -9.78 -0.60
N VAL A 126 -2.95 -10.27 -1.82
CA VAL A 126 -1.92 -9.69 -2.70
C VAL A 126 -2.29 -8.27 -3.11
N ALA A 127 -3.57 -7.99 -3.39
CA ALA A 127 -4.06 -6.65 -3.68
C ALA A 127 -3.84 -5.69 -2.49
N ALA A 128 -4.04 -6.16 -1.26
CA ALA A 128 -3.75 -5.39 -0.05
C ALA A 128 -2.25 -5.10 0.10
N LEU A 129 -1.38 -6.09 -0.16
CA LEU A 129 0.07 -5.91 -0.17
C LEU A 129 0.51 -4.87 -1.21
N ALA A 130 0.01 -4.96 -2.44
CA ALA A 130 0.29 -4.01 -3.50
C ALA A 130 -0.11 -2.59 -3.12
N THR A 131 -1.28 -2.44 -2.48
CA THR A 131 -1.77 -1.17 -1.96
C THR A 131 -0.83 -0.61 -0.88
N CYS A 132 -0.38 -1.44 0.06
CA CYS A 132 0.56 -1.04 1.11
C CYS A 132 1.88 -0.52 0.52
N LEU A 133 2.44 -1.24 -0.46
CA LEU A 133 3.65 -0.82 -1.16
C LEU A 133 3.48 0.53 -1.86
N TYR A 134 2.35 0.71 -2.53
CA TYR A 134 2.05 1.96 -3.21
C TYR A 134 1.93 3.12 -2.22
N ALA A 135 1.19 2.95 -1.12
CA ALA A 135 1.04 3.98 -0.09
C ALA A 135 2.40 4.44 0.50
N VAL A 136 3.28 3.50 0.85
CA VAL A 136 4.62 3.82 1.38
C VAL A 136 5.49 4.53 0.34
N ARG A 137 5.44 4.10 -0.94
CA ARG A 137 6.17 4.78 -2.02
C ARG A 137 5.63 6.20 -2.24
N SER A 138 4.32 6.39 -2.21
CA SER A 138 3.70 7.73 -2.33
C SER A 138 4.08 8.65 -1.17
N ASP A 139 4.05 8.16 0.07
CA ASP A 139 4.54 8.89 1.27
C ASP A 139 5.99 9.37 1.09
N THR A 140 6.84 8.49 0.54
CA THR A 140 8.27 8.79 0.33
C THR A 140 8.47 9.88 -0.72
N VAL A 141 7.76 9.80 -1.84
CA VAL A 141 7.80 10.81 -2.92
C VAL A 141 7.33 12.16 -2.40
N GLU A 142 6.19 12.21 -1.73
CA GLU A 142 5.63 13.44 -1.22
C GLU A 142 6.54 14.13 -0.19
N ARG A 143 7.12 13.36 0.74
CA ARG A 143 8.10 13.90 1.70
C ARG A 143 9.33 14.50 1.00
N THR A 144 9.80 13.86 -0.05
CA THR A 144 10.96 14.34 -0.83
C THR A 144 10.63 15.66 -1.52
N VAL A 145 9.44 15.78 -2.12
CA VAL A 145 8.96 17.01 -2.75
C VAL A 145 8.82 18.13 -1.71
N ARG A 146 8.16 17.88 -0.57
CA ARG A 146 8.02 18.88 0.51
C ARG A 146 9.38 19.36 1.03
N MET A 147 10.37 18.47 1.16
CA MET A 147 11.72 18.88 1.56
C MET A 147 12.41 19.75 0.49
N ALA A 148 12.30 19.38 -0.79
CA ALA A 148 12.87 20.17 -1.88
C ALA A 148 12.25 21.57 -1.96
N GLU A 149 10.94 21.70 -1.74
CA GLU A 149 10.25 22.99 -1.65
C GLU A 149 10.71 23.82 -0.45
N ALA A 150 10.86 23.20 0.72
CA ALA A 150 11.40 23.87 1.92
C ALA A 150 12.83 24.39 1.69
N PHE A 151 13.70 23.58 1.07
CA PHE A 151 15.05 24.01 0.71
C PHE A 151 15.05 25.16 -0.29
N ARG A 152 14.19 25.12 -1.32
CA ARG A 152 14.03 26.23 -2.26
C ARG A 152 13.56 27.50 -1.57
N HIS A 153 12.64 27.39 -0.62
CA HIS A 153 12.16 28.53 0.16
C HIS A 153 13.28 29.16 1.00
N LEU A 154 14.08 28.33 1.69
CA LEU A 154 15.26 28.78 2.44
C LEU A 154 16.31 29.45 1.53
N ALA A 155 16.64 28.82 0.40
CA ALA A 155 17.61 29.35 -0.56
C ALA A 155 17.15 30.67 -1.21
N GLY A 156 15.83 30.89 -1.29
CA GLY A 156 15.21 32.13 -1.74
C GLY A 156 15.10 33.22 -0.65
N GLY A 157 15.65 33.01 0.53
CA GLY A 157 15.63 33.97 1.65
C GLY A 157 14.43 33.86 2.59
N GLY A 158 13.64 32.79 2.50
CA GLY A 158 12.56 32.50 3.43
C GLY A 158 13.08 32.10 4.80
N ILE A 159 12.53 32.68 5.88
CA ILE A 159 12.87 32.33 7.26
C ILE A 159 11.95 31.18 7.71
N LEU A 160 12.53 30.05 8.11
CA LEU A 160 11.80 28.97 8.77
C LEU A 160 11.59 29.36 10.24
N THR A 161 10.35 29.67 10.61
CA THR A 161 9.98 29.82 12.02
C THR A 161 9.66 28.41 12.55
N ILE A 162 10.47 27.95 13.50
CA ILE A 162 10.32 26.65 14.20
C ILE A 162 9.29 26.80 15.31
#